data_AF-A0A833AM81-F1
#
_entry.id   AF-A0A833AM81-F1
#
_cell.length_a   1.000
_cell.length_b   1.000
_cell.length_c   1.000
_cell.angle_alpha   90.00
_cell.angle_beta   90.00
_cell.angle_gamma   90.00
#
_symmetry.space_group_name_H-M   'P 1'
#
loop_
_entity.id
_entity.type
_entity.pdbx_description
1 polymer ?
#
loop_
_entity_poly.entity_id
_entity_poly.type
_entity_poly.pdbx_seq_one_letter_code
_entity_poly.pdbx_strand_id
1 'polypeptide(L)'
;ISSLIAMLELTVRTLIDFGWSRKKATVFAWFAGFLLGAPSAVNLTFFQNQDWVWGVGLLVSGFFVAFAARKAGPNYFRENFVNTEGNDFRVGSWYDFIIAYVIPLEFAVLVMWWFYQAINVYHPDSWWNPMEPFSVGTCIAQWGLVILVFVIFNKKLYRKALEK
;
A
#
# COMPACT_ATOMS: atom_id res chain seq x y z
N ILE A 1 3.24 -16.21 -12.29
CA ILE A 1 2.33 -15.61 -13.30
C ILE A 1 0.99 -15.20 -12.67
N SER A 2 0.35 -16.07 -11.89
CA SER A 2 -0.93 -15.77 -11.20
C SER A 2 -0.91 -14.50 -10.33
N SER A 3 0.12 -14.33 -9.49
CA SER A 3 0.27 -13.13 -8.64
C SER A 3 0.44 -11.83 -9.44
N LEU A 4 1.22 -11.87 -10.53
CA LEU A 4 1.43 -10.71 -11.40
C LEU A 4 0.13 -10.26 -12.07
N ILE A 5 -0.70 -11.21 -12.51
CA ILE A 5 -2.01 -10.91 -13.09
C ILE A 5 -2.90 -10.21 -12.05
N ALA A 6 -2.91 -10.66 -10.80
CA ALA A 6 -3.70 -10.03 -9.73
C ALA A 6 -3.23 -8.58 -9.45
N MET A 7 -1.92 -8.35 -9.37
CA MET A 7 -1.36 -7.00 -9.15
C MET A 7 -1.65 -6.05 -10.32
N LEU A 8 -1.58 -6.55 -11.56
CA LEU A 8 -1.94 -5.78 -12.74
C LEU A 8 -3.45 -5.48 -12.78
N GLU A 9 -4.31 -6.46 -12.48
CA GLU A 9 -5.76 -6.27 -12.48
C GLU A 9 -6.18 -5.25 -11.42
N LEU A 10 -5.51 -5.20 -10.25
CA LEU A 10 -5.74 -4.16 -9.25
C LEU A 10 -5.55 -2.75 -9.87
N THR A 11 -4.42 -2.52 -10.54
CA THR A 11 -4.13 -1.23 -11.19
C THR A 11 -5.13 -0.92 -12.30
N VAL A 12 -5.44 -1.92 -13.14
CA VAL A 12 -6.41 -1.79 -14.24
C VAL A 12 -7.79 -1.45 -13.71
N ARG A 13 -8.24 -2.12 -12.64
CA ARG A 13 -9.55 -1.89 -12.03
C ARG A 13 -9.65 -0.48 -11.46
N THR A 14 -8.62 -0.02 -10.76
CA THR A 14 -8.56 1.35 -10.25
C THR A 14 -8.68 2.38 -11.39
N LEU A 15 -8.02 2.17 -12.53
CA LEU A 15 -8.13 3.07 -13.68
C LEU A 15 -9.53 3.05 -14.33
N ILE A 16 -10.15 1.87 -14.40
CA ILE A 16 -11.53 1.72 -14.87
C ILE A 16 -12.50 2.48 -13.95
N ASP A 17 -12.29 2.41 -12.63
CA ASP A 17 -13.08 3.18 -11.65
C ASP A 17 -12.95 4.70 -11.85
N PHE A 18 -11.86 5.17 -12.48
CA PHE A 18 -11.66 6.57 -12.91
C PHE A 18 -12.20 6.89 -14.33
N GLY A 19 -12.96 5.96 -14.92
CA GLY A 19 -13.64 6.12 -16.21
C GLY A 19 -12.83 5.70 -17.44
N TRP A 20 -11.73 4.96 -17.27
CA TRP A 20 -10.96 4.46 -18.42
C TRP A 20 -11.59 3.20 -19.01
N SER A 21 -11.48 3.00 -20.33
CA SER A 21 -11.83 1.72 -20.95
C SER A 21 -10.80 0.65 -20.57
N ARG A 22 -11.25 -0.61 -20.41
CA ARG A 22 -10.39 -1.74 -20.02
C ARG A 22 -9.14 -1.85 -20.91
N LYS A 23 -9.31 -1.78 -22.24
CA LYS A 23 -8.18 -1.83 -23.19
C LYS A 23 -7.14 -0.74 -22.91
N LYS A 24 -7.58 0.50 -22.67
CA LYS A 24 -6.68 1.62 -22.38
C LYS A 24 -5.97 1.44 -21.04
N ALA A 25 -6.70 1.02 -20.00
CA ALA A 25 -6.15 0.77 -18.68
C ALA A 25 -5.09 -0.34 -18.68
N THR A 26 -5.35 -1.47 -19.36
CA THR A 26 -4.40 -2.59 -19.47
C THR A 26 -3.13 -2.19 -20.21
N VAL A 27 -3.24 -1.52 -21.36
CA VAL A 27 -2.07 -1.07 -22.12
C VAL A 27 -1.23 -0.10 -21.29
N PHE A 28 -1.88 0.85 -20.60
CA PHE A 28 -1.19 1.77 -19.72
C PHE A 28 -0.47 1.06 -18.56
N ALA A 29 -1.16 0.15 -17.85
CA ALA A 29 -0.56 -0.58 -16.72
C ALA A 29 0.66 -1.41 -17.17
N TRP A 30 0.58 -2.04 -18.34
CA TRP A 30 1.71 -2.79 -18.91
C TRP A 30 2.90 -1.88 -19.24
N PHE A 31 2.68 -0.80 -19.99
CA PHE A 31 3.76 0.13 -20.35
C PHE A 31 4.36 0.83 -19.12
N ALA A 32 3.53 1.27 -18.18
CA ALA A 32 3.99 1.89 -16.95
C ALA A 32 4.81 0.91 -16.11
N GLY A 33 4.32 -0.34 -15.94
CA GLY A 33 5.06 -1.38 -15.24
C GLY A 33 6.40 -1.71 -15.89
N PHE A 34 6.46 -1.76 -17.22
CA PHE A 34 7.71 -1.97 -17.95
C PHE A 34 8.70 -0.81 -17.75
N LEU A 35 8.26 0.43 -17.94
CA LEU A 35 9.13 1.61 -17.85
C LEU A 35 9.63 1.84 -16.42
N LEU A 36 8.73 1.75 -15.43
CA LEU A 36 9.09 1.92 -14.02
C LEU A 36 9.86 0.72 -13.46
N GLY A 37 9.69 -0.47 -14.05
CA GLY A 37 10.44 -1.67 -13.68
C GLY A 37 11.82 -1.78 -14.33
N ALA A 38 12.08 -1.06 -15.42
CA ALA A 38 13.36 -1.13 -16.13
C ALA A 38 14.58 -0.77 -15.26
N PRO A 39 14.55 0.30 -14.43
CA PRO A 39 15.65 0.61 -13.49
C PRO A 39 15.95 -0.53 -12.52
N SER A 40 14.91 -1.23 -12.05
CA SER A 40 15.04 -2.39 -11.15
C SER A 40 15.68 -3.60 -11.84
N ALA A 41 15.50 -3.76 -13.16
CA ALA A 41 16.13 -4.84 -13.90
C ALA A 41 17.64 -4.61 -14.13
N VAL A 42 18.08 -3.35 -14.14
CA VAL A 42 19.49 -2.98 -14.41
C VAL A 42 20.30 -2.73 -13.14
N ASN A 43 19.65 -2.43 -12.01
CA ASN A 43 20.32 -2.13 -10.74
C ASN A 43 19.65 -2.87 -9.58
N LEU A 44 20.38 -3.84 -9.00
CA LEU A 44 19.87 -4.67 -7.91
C LEU A 44 19.63 -3.87 -6.62
N THR A 45 20.49 -2.89 -6.30
CA THR A 45 20.30 -2.02 -5.14
C THR A 45 19.03 -1.18 -5.29
N PHE A 46 18.76 -0.67 -6.49
CA PHE A 46 17.50 0.03 -6.77
C PHE A 46 16.30 -0.91 -6.60
N PHE A 47 16.36 -2.12 -7.15
CA PHE A 47 15.30 -3.12 -6.99
C PHE A 47 15.00 -3.42 -5.52
N GLN A 48 16.04 -3.75 -4.74
CA GLN A 48 15.89 -4.06 -3.32
C GLN A 48 15.38 -2.86 -2.52
N ASN A 49 15.82 -1.64 -2.86
CA ASN A 49 15.32 -0.43 -2.21
C ASN A 49 13.83 -0.19 -2.52
N GLN A 50 13.39 -0.38 -3.77
CA GLN A 50 11.97 -0.26 -4.12
C GLN A 50 11.12 -1.30 -3.40
N ASP A 51 11.56 -2.57 -3.38
CA ASP A 51 10.89 -3.63 -2.64
C ASP A 51 10.76 -3.29 -1.14
N TRP A 52 11.83 -2.78 -0.55
CA TRP A 52 11.87 -2.40 0.86
C TRP A 52 10.96 -1.21 1.18
N VAL A 53 11.06 -0.09 0.44
CA VAL A 53 10.27 1.13 0.68
C VAL A 53 8.77 0.85 0.52
N TRP A 54 8.38 0.15 -0.53
CA TRP A 54 6.98 -0.15 -0.80
C TRP A 54 6.45 -1.31 0.03
N GLY A 55 7.31 -2.25 0.45
CA GLY A 55 6.99 -3.28 1.43
C GLY A 55 6.57 -2.68 2.78
N VAL A 56 7.29 -1.67 3.27
CA VAL A 56 6.89 -0.93 4.48
C VAL A 56 5.62 -0.13 4.23
N GLY A 57 5.45 0.44 3.05
CA GLY A 57 4.22 1.13 2.64
C GLY A 57 2.97 0.23 2.71
N LEU A 58 3.10 -1.07 2.38
CA LEU A 58 2.00 -2.04 2.51
C LEU A 58 1.54 -2.21 3.96
N LEU A 59 2.47 -2.21 4.93
CA LEU A 59 2.12 -2.27 6.36
C LEU A 59 1.27 -1.06 6.76
N VAL A 60 1.65 0.13 6.30
CA VAL A 60 0.91 1.37 6.54
C VAL A 60 -0.50 1.28 5.94
N SER A 61 -0.64 0.76 4.73
CA SER A 61 -1.96 0.51 4.12
C SER A 61 -2.81 -0.45 4.94
N GLY A 62 -2.24 -1.55 5.43
CA GLY A 62 -2.93 -2.51 6.29
C GLY A 62 -3.41 -1.89 7.60
N PHE A 63 -2.58 -1.03 8.22
CA PHE A 63 -2.97 -0.27 9.40
C PHE A 63 -4.15 0.66 9.13
N PHE A 64 -4.18 1.37 7.99
CA PHE A 64 -5.32 2.22 7.65
C PHE A 64 -6.62 1.43 7.46
N VAL A 65 -6.55 0.21 6.91
CA VAL A 65 -7.71 -0.68 6.81
C VAL A 65 -8.20 -1.07 8.22
N ALA A 66 -7.29 -1.49 9.11
CA ALA A 66 -7.64 -1.83 10.49
C ALA A 66 -8.21 -0.64 11.27
N PHE A 67 -7.63 0.55 11.08
CA PHE A 67 -8.12 1.80 11.66
C PHE A 67 -9.52 2.15 11.15
N ALA A 68 -9.77 2.03 9.84
CA ALA A 68 -11.09 2.25 9.26
C ALA A 68 -12.12 1.25 9.79
N ALA A 69 -11.76 -0.04 9.89
CA ALA A 69 -12.60 -1.09 10.48
C ALA A 69 -12.94 -0.79 11.94
N ARG A 70 -11.94 -0.36 12.73
CA ARG A 70 -12.14 0.07 14.13
C ARG A 70 -13.09 1.26 14.23
N LYS A 71 -12.94 2.26 13.36
CA LYS A 71 -13.78 3.46 13.35
C LYS A 71 -15.22 3.18 12.90
N ALA A 72 -15.41 2.32 11.91
CA ALA A 72 -16.72 1.92 11.42
C ALA A 72 -17.46 0.99 12.39
N GLY A 73 -16.73 0.34 13.30
CA GLY A 73 -17.24 -0.71 14.18
C GLY A 73 -16.74 -2.07 13.71
N PRO A 74 -15.86 -2.75 14.48
CA PRO A 74 -15.28 -4.03 14.08
C PRO A 74 -16.33 -5.11 13.75
N ASN A 75 -17.41 -5.17 14.53
CA ASN A 75 -18.53 -6.08 14.29
C ASN A 75 -19.22 -5.78 12.96
N TYR A 76 -19.53 -4.50 12.69
CA TYR A 76 -20.11 -4.06 11.42
C TYR A 76 -19.19 -4.41 10.24
N PHE A 77 -17.89 -4.17 10.39
CA PHE A 77 -16.90 -4.51 9.37
C PHE A 77 -16.88 -6.02 9.08
N ARG A 78 -16.87 -6.84 10.13
CA ARG A 78 -16.89 -8.31 10.01
C ARG A 78 -18.17 -8.79 9.32
N GLU A 79 -19.33 -8.26 9.69
CA GLU A 79 -20.61 -8.73 9.16
C GLU A 79 -20.87 -8.30 7.71
N ASN A 80 -20.39 -7.11 7.31
CA ASN A 80 -20.69 -6.56 5.98
C ASN A 80 -19.58 -6.77 4.94
N PHE A 81 -18.32 -6.89 5.37
CA PHE A 81 -17.17 -6.99 4.44
C PHE A 81 -16.38 -8.29 4.55
N VAL A 82 -16.47 -9.00 5.68
CA VAL A 82 -15.78 -10.29 5.86
C VAL A 82 -16.73 -11.45 5.66
N ASN A 83 -17.89 -11.44 6.34
CA ASN A 83 -18.92 -12.46 6.25
C ASN A 83 -19.91 -12.15 5.13
N THR A 84 -19.42 -12.06 3.90
CA THR A 84 -20.24 -11.82 2.71
C THR A 84 -21.03 -13.05 2.28
N GLU A 85 -22.08 -12.84 1.50
CA GLU A 85 -22.84 -13.92 0.87
C GLU A 85 -21.91 -14.78 -0.02
N GLY A 86 -22.03 -16.11 0.11
CA GLY A 86 -21.17 -17.06 -0.61
C GLY A 86 -20.00 -17.63 0.21
N ASN A 87 -19.80 -17.19 1.46
CA ASN A 87 -18.81 -17.80 2.35
C ASN A 87 -19.33 -19.11 2.96
N ASP A 88 -18.55 -20.19 2.83
CA ASP A 88 -18.81 -21.47 3.48
C ASP A 88 -18.66 -21.42 5.01
N PHE A 89 -17.87 -20.46 5.51
CA PHE A 89 -17.59 -20.29 6.94
C PHE A 89 -17.83 -18.84 7.38
N ARG A 90 -18.51 -18.69 8.53
CA ARG A 90 -18.70 -17.38 9.16
C ARG A 90 -17.67 -17.15 10.25
N VAL A 91 -16.92 -16.07 10.09
CA VAL A 91 -15.96 -15.60 11.07
C VAL A 91 -16.68 -15.06 12.30
N GLY A 92 -16.29 -15.55 13.48
CA GLY A 92 -16.85 -15.17 14.77
C GLY A 92 -16.31 -13.84 15.32
N SER A 93 -16.86 -13.39 16.45
CA SER A 93 -16.52 -12.12 17.10
C SER A 93 -15.07 -12.00 17.59
N TRP A 94 -14.31 -13.09 17.65
CA TRP A 94 -12.86 -13.04 17.93
C TRP A 94 -12.09 -12.18 16.92
N TYR A 95 -12.56 -12.16 15.67
CA TYR A 95 -11.97 -11.34 14.62
C TYR A 95 -12.13 -9.83 14.91
N ASP A 96 -13.24 -9.44 15.55
CA ASP A 96 -13.48 -8.05 15.96
C ASP A 96 -12.38 -7.57 16.91
N PHE A 97 -11.92 -8.45 17.81
CA PHE A 97 -10.80 -8.16 18.70
C PHE A 97 -9.46 -8.07 17.93
N ILE A 98 -9.22 -8.97 16.99
CA ILE A 98 -7.97 -8.98 16.21
C ILE A 98 -7.83 -7.72 15.36
N ILE A 99 -8.86 -7.38 14.57
CA ILE A 99 -8.80 -6.22 13.68
C ILE A 99 -8.73 -4.90 14.47
N ALA A 100 -9.34 -4.85 15.65
CA ALA A 100 -9.38 -3.63 16.46
C ALA A 100 -8.16 -3.41 17.34
N TYR A 101 -7.43 -4.46 17.72
CA TYR A 101 -6.34 -4.39 18.72
C TYR A 101 -5.07 -5.12 18.31
N VAL A 102 -5.16 -6.37 17.84
CA VAL A 102 -3.98 -7.19 17.53
C VAL A 102 -3.25 -6.66 16.30
N ILE A 103 -3.97 -6.37 15.20
CA ILE A 103 -3.36 -5.85 13.97
C ILE A 103 -2.72 -4.47 14.21
N PRO A 104 -3.38 -3.50 14.87
CA PRO A 104 -2.73 -2.24 15.23
C PRO A 104 -1.49 -2.39 16.11
N LEU A 105 -1.52 -3.34 17.07
CA LEU A 105 -0.37 -3.61 17.93
C LEU A 105 0.79 -4.22 17.15
N GLU A 106 0.53 -5.21 16.30
CA GLU A 106 1.55 -5.83 15.44
C GLU A 106 2.18 -4.79 14.52
N PHE A 107 1.37 -3.93 13.91
CA PHE A 107 1.85 -2.81 13.11
C PHE A 107 2.78 -1.89 13.93
N ALA A 108 2.36 -1.48 15.13
CA ALA A 108 3.18 -0.63 15.98
C ALA A 108 4.53 -1.27 16.32
N VAL A 109 4.52 -2.55 16.70
CA VAL A 109 5.74 -3.30 17.03
C VAL A 109 6.67 -3.42 15.83
N LEU A 110 6.15 -3.83 14.66
CA LEU A 110 6.94 -4.00 13.45
C LEU A 110 7.51 -2.67 12.95
N VAL A 111 6.72 -1.60 12.97
CA VAL A 111 7.17 -0.28 12.54
C VAL A 111 8.22 0.29 13.50
N MET A 112 8.03 0.19 14.81
CA MET A 112 9.04 0.61 15.79
C MET A 112 10.34 -0.17 15.63
N TRP A 113 10.25 -1.49 15.47
CA TRP A 113 11.41 -2.33 15.24
C TRP A 113 12.12 -1.98 13.93
N TRP A 114 11.37 -1.72 12.87
CA TRP A 114 11.90 -1.30 11.57
C TRP A 114 12.64 0.05 11.67
N PHE A 115 12.04 1.05 12.30
CA PHE A 115 12.69 2.35 12.53
C PHE A 115 13.97 2.18 13.33
N TYR A 116 13.94 1.31 14.35
CA TYR A 116 15.13 0.99 15.13
C TYR A 116 16.25 0.40 14.25
N GLN A 117 15.94 -0.55 13.36
CA GLN A 117 16.93 -1.15 12.45
C GLN A 117 17.46 -0.12 11.45
N ALA A 118 16.59 0.67 10.83
CA ALA A 118 16.97 1.68 9.86
C ALA A 118 17.88 2.76 10.47
N ILE A 119 17.58 3.19 11.70
CA ILE A 119 18.31 4.25 12.39
C ILE A 119 19.56 3.73 13.08
N ASN A 120 19.56 2.55 13.71
CA ASN A 120 20.67 2.14 14.57
C ASN A 120 21.56 1.04 13.97
N VAL A 121 21.09 0.32 12.94
CA VAL A 121 21.79 -0.85 12.40
C VAL A 121 22.24 -0.63 10.97
N TYR A 122 21.36 -0.13 10.09
CA TYR A 122 21.70 0.02 8.67
C TYR A 122 22.50 1.29 8.38
N HIS A 123 22.00 2.45 8.80
CA HIS A 123 22.60 3.75 8.44
C HIS A 123 22.62 4.74 9.61
N PRO A 124 23.37 4.48 10.69
CA PRO A 124 23.37 5.33 11.89
C PRO A 124 23.72 6.80 11.65
N ASP A 125 24.64 7.06 10.73
CA ASP A 125 25.11 8.42 10.43
C ASP A 125 24.41 9.07 9.23
N SER A 126 23.54 8.32 8.53
CA SER A 126 22.92 8.79 7.28
C SER A 126 21.45 8.36 7.11
N TRP A 127 20.76 7.90 8.17
CA TRP A 127 19.39 7.40 8.09
C TRP A 127 18.38 8.41 7.54
N TRP A 128 18.67 9.70 7.63
CA TRP A 128 17.84 10.80 7.10
C TRP A 128 18.11 11.13 5.62
N ASN A 129 19.19 10.59 5.02
CA ASN A 129 19.58 10.92 3.66
C ASN A 129 18.62 10.27 2.65
N PRO A 130 17.89 11.04 1.82
CA PRO A 130 16.90 10.50 0.89
C PRO A 130 17.49 9.68 -0.26
N MET A 131 18.79 9.84 -0.53
CA MET A 131 19.51 9.11 -1.58
C MET A 131 20.17 7.83 -1.06
N GLU A 132 20.19 7.63 0.26
CA GLU A 132 20.72 6.41 0.88
C GLU A 132 19.67 5.29 0.76
N PRO A 133 20.00 4.15 0.13
CA PRO A 133 19.12 2.99 0.10
C PRO A 133 18.80 2.49 1.51
N PHE A 134 17.63 1.87 1.72
CA PHE A 134 17.23 1.27 3.01
C PHE A 134 17.25 2.24 4.21
N SER A 135 17.12 3.54 3.95
CA SER A 135 17.07 4.58 4.96
C SER A 135 15.64 5.07 5.23
N VAL A 136 15.42 5.65 6.40
CA VAL A 136 14.13 6.33 6.67
C VAL A 136 13.93 7.51 5.72
N GLY A 137 15.02 8.21 5.39
CA GLY A 137 15.03 9.34 4.45
C GLY A 137 14.47 8.96 3.08
N THR A 138 14.89 7.83 2.51
CA THR A 138 14.39 7.40 1.19
C THR A 138 12.91 7.04 1.22
N CYS A 139 12.41 6.42 2.30
CA CYS A 139 10.97 6.17 2.50
C CYS A 139 10.18 7.48 2.52
N ILE A 140 10.57 8.42 3.39
CA ILE A 140 9.87 9.70 3.54
C ILE A 140 9.87 10.49 2.24
N ALA A 141 11.01 10.51 1.52
CA ALA A 141 11.10 11.19 0.24
C ALA A 141 10.17 10.59 -0.82
N GLN A 142 10.17 9.26 -0.97
CA GLN A 142 9.33 8.58 -1.95
C GLN A 142 7.84 8.66 -1.62
N TRP A 143 7.45 8.43 -0.37
CA TRP A 143 6.07 8.56 0.06
C TRP A 143 5.60 10.01 0.00
N GLY A 144 6.45 10.95 0.42
CA GLY A 144 6.18 12.39 0.33
C GLY A 144 5.95 12.84 -1.11
N LEU A 145 6.74 12.33 -2.06
CA LEU A 145 6.53 12.57 -3.50
C LEU A 145 5.17 12.07 -3.97
N VAL A 146 4.78 10.84 -3.58
CA VAL A 146 3.48 10.27 -3.96
C VAL A 146 2.31 11.02 -3.32
N ILE A 147 2.41 11.38 -2.04
CA ILE A 147 1.42 12.21 -1.35
C ILE A 147 1.30 13.56 -2.04
N LEU A 148 2.41 14.20 -2.39
CA LEU A 148 2.42 15.48 -3.11
C LEU A 148 1.70 15.36 -4.45
N VAL A 149 1.97 14.31 -5.23
CA VAL A 149 1.26 14.02 -6.48
C VAL A 149 -0.25 13.88 -6.20
N PHE A 150 -0.66 13.11 -5.19
CA PHE A 150 -2.07 12.97 -4.86
C PHE A 150 -2.72 14.29 -4.43
N VAL A 151 -2.03 15.12 -3.65
CA VAL A 151 -2.52 16.44 -3.23
C VAL A 151 -2.72 17.36 -4.43
N ILE A 152 -1.76 17.40 -5.36
CA ILE A 152 -1.85 18.20 -6.60
C ILE A 152 -3.04 17.76 -7.45
N PHE A 153 -3.25 16.45 -7.61
CA PHE A 153 -4.35 15.91 -8.41
C PHE A 153 -5.66 15.73 -7.64
N ASN A 154 -5.72 16.05 -6.35
CA ASN A 154 -6.82 15.73 -5.45
C ASN A 154 -8.17 16.25 -5.98
N LYS A 155 -8.23 17.54 -6.40
CA LYS A 155 -9.47 18.14 -6.93
C LYS A 155 -10.01 17.39 -8.16
N LYS A 156 -9.11 16.94 -9.04
CA LYS A 156 -9.47 16.20 -10.26
C LYS A 156 -9.90 14.76 -9.95
N LEU A 157 -9.21 14.12 -9.00
CA LEU A 157 -9.53 12.77 -8.53
C LEU A 157 -10.89 12.74 -7.82
N TYR A 158 -11.13 13.70 -6.91
CA TYR A 158 -12.39 13.83 -6.19
C TYR A 158 -13.58 14.03 -7.13
N ARG A 159 -13.47 14.95 -8.08
CA ARG A 159 -14.54 15.20 -9.06
C ARG A 159 -14.86 13.95 -9.87
N LYS A 160 -13.85 13.24 -10.37
CA LYS A 160 -14.05 11.99 -11.10
C LYS A 160 -14.61 10.85 -10.26
N ALA A 161 -14.27 10.80 -8.97
CA ALA A 161 -14.78 9.77 -8.06
C ALA A 161 -16.26 9.97 -7.72
N LEU A 162 -16.74 11.21 -7.69
CA LEU A 162 -18.14 11.56 -7.42
C LEU A 162 -19.03 11.66 -8.65
N GLU A 163 -18.47 11.84 -9.85
CA GLU A 163 -19.21 11.79 -11.13
C GLU A 163 -19.67 10.36 -11.51
N LYS A 164 -19.75 9.44 -10.54
CA LYS A 164 -20.32 8.09 -10.71
C LYS A 164 -21.85 8.11 -10.61
#